data_AF-A0A151E1E2-F1
#
_entry.id   AF-A0A151E1E2-F1
#
_cell.length_a   1.000
_cell.length_b   1.000
_cell.length_c   1.000
_cell.angle_alpha   90.00
_cell.angle_beta   90.00
_cell.angle_gamma   90.00
#
_symmetry.space_group_name_H-M   'P 1'
#
loop_
_entity.id
_entity.type
_entity.pdbx_description
1 polymer ?
#
loop_
_entity_poly.entity_id
_entity_poly.type
_entity_poly.pdbx_seq_one_letter_code
_entity_poly.pdbx_strand_id
1 'polypeptide(L)' 'MDENDKKELIEEFKSADGSKRLDMWDYALEQQVLWENIIVELQNIAREQGVDKKLEKMMDEEMKGL' A
#
# COMPACT_ATOMS: atom_id res chain seq x y z
N MET A 1 9.00 -1.19 1.90
CA MET A 1 9.44 -0.60 3.17
C MET A 1 8.71 -1.27 4.30
N ASP A 2 9.44 -1.77 5.27
CA ASP A 2 8.89 -2.14 6.57
C ASP A 2 8.80 -0.89 7.50
N GLU A 3 8.39 -1.10 8.75
CA GLU A 3 8.25 0.00 9.71
C GLU A 3 9.61 0.59 10.14
N ASN A 4 10.71 -0.14 10.01
CA ASN A 4 12.05 0.38 10.29
C ASN A 4 12.52 1.27 9.15
N ASP A 5 12.36 0.83 7.90
CA ASP A 5 12.70 1.63 6.71
C ASP A 5 11.97 2.98 6.72
N LYS A 6 10.69 2.97 7.12
CA LYS A 6 9.87 4.18 7.24
C LYS A 6 10.44 5.14 8.29
N LYS A 7 10.87 4.63 9.46
CA LYS A 7 11.46 5.48 10.50
C LYS A 7 12.76 6.11 10.03
N GLU A 8 13.62 5.34 9.37
CA GLU A 8 14.88 5.82 8.81
C GLU A 8 14.65 6.90 7.76
N LEU A 9 13.71 6.69 6.82
CA LEU A 9 13.33 7.69 5.82
C LEU A 9 12.87 9.01 6.46
N ILE A 10 12.06 8.93 7.53
CA ILE A 10 11.53 10.12 8.22
C ILE A 10 12.65 10.88 8.95
N GLU A 11 13.57 10.18 9.61
CA GLU A 11 14.71 10.83 10.27
C GLU A 11 15.69 11.44 9.26
N GLU A 12 15.92 10.79 8.13
CA GLU A 12 16.69 11.35 7.01
C GLU A 12 16.01 12.60 6.44
N PHE A 13 14.68 12.58 6.24
CA PHE A 13 13.93 13.71 5.72
C PHE A 13 14.01 14.95 6.64
N LYS A 14 13.95 14.73 7.96
CA LYS A 14 14.09 15.80 8.96
C LYS A 14 15.46 16.46 8.89
N SER A 15 16.52 15.68 8.68
CA SER A 15 17.90 16.16 8.65
C SER A 15 18.37 16.64 7.26
N ALA A 16 17.64 16.32 6.20
CA ALA A 16 17.93 16.72 4.83
C ALA A 16 17.76 18.22 4.56
N ASP A 17 18.50 18.74 3.58
CA ASP A 17 18.33 20.10 3.07
C ASP A 17 17.11 20.24 2.13
N GLY A 18 16.83 21.45 1.65
CA GLY A 18 15.66 21.73 0.83
C GLY A 18 15.60 20.92 -0.47
N SER A 19 16.73 20.77 -1.18
CA SER A 19 16.77 20.03 -2.45
C SER A 19 16.56 18.54 -2.19
N LYS A 20 17.30 17.99 -1.22
CA LYS A 20 17.20 16.57 -0.89
C LYS A 20 15.82 16.19 -0.37
N ARG A 21 15.15 17.06 0.39
CA ARG A 21 13.75 16.83 0.80
C ARG A 21 12.80 16.75 -0.39
N LEU A 22 12.98 17.61 -1.40
CA LEU A 22 12.16 17.55 -2.60
C LEU A 22 12.37 16.22 -3.34
N ASP A 23 13.64 15.82 -3.54
CA ASP A 23 13.96 14.53 -4.18
C ASP A 23 13.36 13.34 -3.41
N MET A 24 13.45 13.35 -2.08
CA MET A 24 12.86 12.31 -1.22
C MET A 24 11.32 12.30 -1.29
N TRP A 25 10.70 13.48 -1.39
CA TRP A 25 9.25 13.58 -1.56
C TRP A 25 8.84 13.04 -2.92
N ASP A 26 9.48 13.47 -4.00
CA ASP A 26 9.19 13.01 -5.35
C ASP A 26 9.32 11.48 -5.44
N TYR A 27 10.37 10.91 -4.85
CA TYR A 27 10.50 9.46 -4.72
C TYR A 27 9.32 8.80 -4.00
N ALA A 28 8.85 9.36 -2.88
CA ALA A 28 7.71 8.82 -2.14
C ALA A 28 6.41 8.86 -2.97
N LEU A 29 6.21 9.90 -3.77
CA LEU A 29 5.05 10.02 -4.68
C LEU A 29 5.11 8.98 -5.80
N GLU A 30 6.28 8.77 -6.41
CA GLU A 30 6.47 7.73 -7.42
C GLU A 30 6.19 6.33 -6.85
N GLN A 31 6.65 6.06 -5.63
CA GLN A 31 6.34 4.81 -4.94
C GLN A 31 4.83 4.65 -4.68
N GLN A 32 4.13 5.71 -4.29
CA GLN A 32 2.67 5.67 -4.10
C GLN A 32 1.96 5.25 -5.39
N VAL A 33 2.26 5.90 -6.50
CA VAL A 33 1.63 5.60 -7.81
C VAL A 33 1.92 4.15 -8.24
N LEU A 34 3.14 3.66 -8.02
CA LEU A 34 3.49 2.27 -8.31
C LEU A 34 2.65 1.29 -7.50
N TRP A 35 2.53 1.51 -6.19
CA TRP A 35 1.74 0.65 -5.31
C TRP A 35 0.24 0.67 -5.64
N GLU A 36 -0.31 1.83 -6.00
CA GLU A 36 -1.72 1.94 -6.44
C GLU A 36 -1.98 1.08 -7.68
N ASN A 37 -1.08 1.12 -8.68
CA ASN A 37 -1.22 0.29 -9.88
C ASN A 37 -1.14 -1.21 -9.57
N ILE A 38 -0.19 -1.62 -8.72
CA ILE A 38 -0.06 -3.01 -8.27
C ILE A 38 -1.36 -3.47 -7.58
N ILE A 39 -1.92 -2.63 -6.69
CA ILE A 39 -3.16 -2.96 -5.97
C ILE A 39 -4.33 -3.14 -6.96
N VAL A 40 -4.45 -2.28 -7.96
CA VAL A 40 -5.49 -2.42 -9.00
C VAL A 40 -5.34 -3.75 -9.75
N GLU A 41 -4.12 -4.12 -10.13
CA GLU A 41 -3.85 -5.39 -10.82
C GLU A 41 -4.20 -6.60 -9.93
N LEU A 42 -3.80 -6.57 -8.66
CA LEU A 42 -4.17 -7.60 -7.69
C LEU A 42 -5.69 -7.73 -7.53
N GLN A 43 -6.42 -6.61 -7.48
CA GLN A 43 -7.88 -6.61 -7.40
C GLN A 43 -8.52 -7.21 -8.65
N ASN A 44 -8.00 -6.91 -9.83
CA ASN A 44 -8.49 -7.49 -11.09
C ASN A 44 -8.29 -9.01 -11.10
N ILE A 45 -7.09 -9.48 -10.72
CA ILE A 45 -6.80 -10.92 -10.61
C ILE A 45 -7.74 -11.59 -9.59
N ALA A 46 -7.96 -10.97 -8.43
CA ALA A 46 -8.84 -11.52 -7.40
C ALA A 46 -10.29 -11.67 -7.89
N ARG A 47 -10.80 -10.68 -8.65
CA ARG A 47 -12.11 -10.73 -9.31
C ARG A 47 -12.20 -11.83 -10.36
N GLU A 48 -11.19 -11.95 -11.21
CA GLU A 48 -11.13 -12.99 -12.26
C GLU A 48 -11.11 -14.40 -11.66
N GLN A 49 -10.42 -14.58 -10.53
CA GLN A 49 -10.35 -15.85 -9.81
C GLN A 49 -11.58 -16.11 -8.91
N GLY A 50 -12.51 -15.16 -8.80
CA GLY A 50 -13.68 -15.23 -7.92
C GLY A 50 -13.32 -15.33 -6.43
N VAL A 51 -12.13 -14.86 -6.05
CA VAL A 51 -11.65 -14.83 -4.67
C VAL A 51 -12.41 -13.76 -3.87
N ASP A 52 -12.74 -12.65 -4.51
CA ASP A 52 -13.58 -11.58 -3.97
C ASP A 52 -14.92 -12.12 -3.44
N LYS A 53 -15.65 -12.91 -4.24
CA LYS A 53 -16.94 -13.51 -3.85
C LYS A 53 -16.79 -14.59 -2.78
N LYS A 54 -15.66 -15.29 -2.74
CA LYS A 54 -15.37 -16.27 -1.68
C LYS A 54 -15.13 -15.56 -0.35
N LEU A 55 -14.38 -14.46 -0.36
CA LEU A 55 -14.13 -13.63 0.81
C LEU A 55 -15.43 -12.99 1.33
N GLU A 56 -16.27 -12.43 0.45
CA GLU A 56 -17.59 -11.89 0.83
C GLU A 56 -18.46 -12.95 1.52
N LYS A 57 -18.53 -14.16 0.97
CA LYS A 57 -19.28 -15.27 1.59
C LYS A 57 -18.74 -15.67 2.95
N MET A 58 -17.41 -15.75 3.11
CA MET A 58 -16.79 -16.07 4.39
C MET A 58 -17.10 -15.00 5.45
N MET A 59 -17.04 -13.72 5.07
CA MET A 59 -17.40 -12.61 5.97
C MET A 59 -18.88 -12.65 6.38
N ASP A 60 -19.78 -12.93 5.45
CA ASP A 60 -21.21 -13.08 5.73
C ASP A 60 -21.52 -14.26 6.66
N GLU A 61 -20.78 -15.36 6.52
CA GLU A 61 -20.91 -16.55 7.38
C GLU A 61 -20.38 -16.28 8.79
N GLU A 62 -19.25 -15.59 8.94
CA GLU A 62 -18.73 -15.15 10.24
C GLU A 62 -19.69 -14.18 10.95
N MET A 63 -20.27 -13.23 10.22
CA MET A 63 -21.18 -12.24 10.78
C MET A 63 -22.53 -12.84 11.23
N LYS A 64 -22.98 -13.93 10.60
CA LYS A 64 -24.19 -14.68 11.02
C LYS A 64 -23.95 -15.63 12.19
N GLY A 65 -22.69 -15.92 12.51
CA GLY A 65 -22.28 -16.75 13.65
C GLY A 65 -22.11 -16.00 14.97
N LEU A 66 -22.21 -14.66 14.95
CA LEU A 66 -22.23 -13.75 16.11
C LEU A 66 -23.67 -13.39 16.48
#